data_AF-M0E8G7-F1
#
_entry.id   AF-M0E8G7-F1
#
_cell.length_a   1.000
_cell.length_b   1.000
_cell.length_c   1.000
_cell.angle_alpha   90.00
_cell.angle_beta   90.00
_cell.angle_gamma   90.00
#
_symmetry.space_group_name_H-M   'P 1'
#
loop_
_entity.id
_entity.type
_entity.pdbx_description
1 polymer ?
#
loop_
_entity_poly.entity_id
_entity_poly.type
_entity_poly.pdbx_seq_one_letter_code
_entity_poly.pdbx_strand_id
1 'polypeptide(L)'
;MTFREMVDGVLSTFPREQQVRHNRSATLEDLVTEVPACYLRFYDTLDHEQGDPKPWEAVFRAHVLRCVKGWKSETTLWKYLKQKPLLSTQLGFDGIPDQSTLWRAWNGRLKSVRDAVRDAAEVVVDIARYHDIPAPEPTFLPNQPTDTVTRSKSKDTLAREKAREVWKGAKPIVEDCFHLDRSENASIPEGAFWEQQSYLGMRTDMHPNDGAQSFAADSTRTKTPSGDSHRLQTKDLGVERIRTMLRETNQTLVKQAKSKDKMGRKQMAAIDLTKGNPWDGEITRDRSGQSQEPWILGYKGDDGPFFQWAVIKLVGHDVPLILDAVPVERGRKRADLVDDLLDGATDIVPDLELVMMDREFADDGVKDACEKHNVHYLNPAVVRSSSDHEHQIAKIASENRDFDVVKQKRLDDGPARKSVYLPKCEWEREDEDDDGNDLTVRQELIEEFEDIGETTPLSEDRDGNSPLGNILDEVHEEEEIVEPARVEALTVPFETNLPWVDVNPSDDREMKHQIGRLMVRYKRRWGIENGFKKLKTFLAETQSPDHQFRYFNFAFACVLYNCWRLVDILVQLELHGEVGNQPAVSSNSFLTFAKKNYGLDPPD
;
A
#
# COMPACT_ATOMS: atom_id res chain seq x y z
N MET A 1 17.12 -26.05 14.16
CA MET A 1 16.84 -25.23 12.98
C MET A 1 15.90 -26.03 12.08
N THR A 2 14.71 -25.51 11.80
CA THR A 2 13.77 -26.13 10.86
C THR A 2 14.27 -25.98 9.43
N PHE A 3 13.74 -26.75 8.48
CA PHE A 3 14.10 -26.57 7.06
C PHE A 3 13.71 -25.17 6.58
N ARG A 4 12.54 -24.66 7.00
CA ARG A 4 12.10 -23.29 6.73
C ARG A 4 13.14 -22.25 7.17
N GLU A 5 13.65 -22.34 8.40
CA GLU A 5 14.68 -21.43 8.93
C GLU A 5 16.00 -21.51 8.15
N MET A 6 16.37 -22.69 7.64
CA MET A 6 17.56 -22.86 6.81
C MET A 6 17.39 -22.23 5.42
N VAL A 7 16.23 -22.42 4.79
CA VAL A 7 15.90 -21.78 3.49
C VAL A 7 15.92 -20.26 3.66
N ASP A 8 15.28 -19.73 4.72
CA ASP A 8 15.26 -18.29 5.02
C ASP A 8 16.67 -17.72 5.23
N GLY A 9 17.49 -18.40 6.04
CA GLY A 9 18.87 -17.98 6.29
C GLY A 9 19.75 -17.94 5.04
N VAL A 10 19.61 -18.91 4.13
CA VAL A 10 20.37 -18.94 2.86
C VAL A 10 19.88 -17.87 1.88
N LEU A 11 18.57 -17.73 1.73
CA LEU A 11 17.99 -16.89 0.70
C LEU A 11 17.89 -15.40 1.09
N SER A 12 17.81 -15.07 2.39
CA SER A 12 17.56 -13.71 2.88
C SER A 12 18.58 -12.67 2.39
N THR A 13 19.84 -13.07 2.24
CA THR A 13 20.93 -12.19 1.79
C THR A 13 21.22 -12.28 0.29
N PHE A 14 20.72 -13.33 -0.37
CA PHE A 14 21.11 -13.66 -1.75
C PHE A 14 20.80 -12.53 -2.76
N PRO A 15 19.58 -11.93 -2.80
CA PRO A 15 19.31 -10.83 -3.74
C PRO A 15 20.25 -9.63 -3.57
N ARG A 16 20.58 -9.30 -2.32
CA ARG A 16 21.52 -8.22 -2.02
C ARG A 16 22.93 -8.55 -2.49
N GLU A 17 23.38 -9.79 -2.31
CA GLU A 17 24.69 -10.22 -2.81
C GLU A 17 24.78 -10.15 -4.34
N GLN A 18 23.72 -10.54 -5.06
CA GLN A 18 23.67 -10.43 -6.52
C GLN A 18 23.80 -8.96 -6.96
N GLN A 19 23.08 -8.06 -6.30
CA GLN A 19 23.15 -6.64 -6.61
C GLN A 19 24.54 -6.04 -6.33
N VAL A 20 25.14 -6.35 -5.18
CA VAL A 20 26.43 -5.76 -4.77
C VAL A 20 27.62 -6.35 -5.53
N ARG A 21 27.67 -7.67 -5.71
CA ARG A 21 28.83 -8.34 -6.30
C ARG A 21 28.79 -8.40 -7.82
N HIS A 22 27.59 -8.52 -8.39
CA HIS A 22 27.41 -8.79 -9.81
C HIS A 22 26.67 -7.67 -10.55
N ASN A 23 26.23 -6.62 -9.84
CA ASN A 23 25.44 -5.52 -10.40
C ASN A 23 24.24 -6.04 -11.22
N ARG A 24 23.65 -7.16 -10.79
CA ARG A 24 22.48 -7.80 -11.40
C ARG A 24 21.40 -7.99 -10.35
N SER A 25 20.15 -7.84 -10.76
CA SER A 25 19.02 -8.14 -9.89
C SER A 25 18.69 -9.63 -9.91
N ALA A 26 18.35 -10.17 -8.74
CA ALA A 26 17.92 -11.56 -8.63
C ALA A 26 16.51 -11.75 -9.17
N THR A 27 16.25 -12.88 -9.81
CA THR A 27 14.89 -13.29 -10.21
C THR A 27 14.29 -14.29 -9.23
N LEU A 28 12.99 -14.56 -9.39
CA LEU A 28 12.30 -15.59 -8.63
C LEU A 28 12.92 -16.97 -8.86
N GLU A 29 13.32 -17.26 -10.09
CA GLU A 29 14.00 -18.49 -10.46
C GLU A 29 15.39 -18.59 -9.84
N ASP A 30 16.16 -17.49 -9.77
CA ASP A 30 17.46 -17.49 -9.07
C ASP A 30 17.28 -17.91 -7.59
N LEU A 31 16.26 -17.37 -6.90
CA LEU A 31 15.96 -17.77 -5.51
C LEU A 31 15.64 -19.27 -5.39
N VAL A 32 14.88 -19.83 -6.33
CA VAL A 32 14.57 -21.27 -6.31
C VAL A 32 15.84 -22.12 -6.52
N THR A 33 16.77 -21.67 -7.36
CA THR A 33 18.01 -22.41 -7.61
C THR A 33 18.91 -22.50 -6.38
N GLU A 34 18.81 -21.53 -5.48
CA GLU A 34 19.59 -21.45 -4.23
C GLU A 34 18.92 -22.13 -3.04
N VAL A 35 17.71 -22.69 -3.21
CA VAL A 35 17.06 -23.46 -2.14
C VAL A 35 17.98 -24.60 -1.70
N PRO A 36 18.36 -24.67 -0.41
CA PRO A 36 19.39 -25.57 0.07
C PRO A 36 18.83 -26.98 0.32
N ALA A 37 18.36 -27.62 -0.76
CA ALA A 37 17.79 -28.96 -0.72
C ALA A 37 18.73 -29.96 -0.04
N CYS A 38 20.05 -29.82 -0.19
CA CYS A 38 21.08 -30.67 0.43
C CYS A 38 20.99 -30.80 1.96
N TYR A 39 20.33 -29.86 2.67
CA TYR A 39 20.11 -29.96 4.12
C TYR A 39 18.87 -30.79 4.51
N LEU A 40 18.02 -31.13 3.56
CA LEU A 40 16.84 -31.95 3.79
C LEU A 40 17.24 -33.44 3.79
N ARG A 41 16.96 -34.13 4.90
CA ARG A 41 17.25 -35.56 5.04
C ARG A 41 15.95 -36.36 4.98
N PHE A 42 15.82 -37.21 3.98
CA PHE A 42 14.72 -38.18 3.86
C PHE A 42 15.22 -39.46 3.18
N TYR A 43 14.44 -40.52 3.29
CA TYR A 43 14.72 -41.76 2.57
C TYR A 43 14.25 -41.63 1.11
N ASP A 44 15.20 -41.49 0.20
CA ASP A 44 14.91 -41.51 -1.23
C ASP A 44 14.72 -42.95 -1.70
N THR A 45 13.47 -43.31 -1.98
CA THR A 45 13.09 -44.67 -2.38
C THR A 45 13.72 -45.12 -3.71
N LEU A 46 14.28 -44.20 -4.50
CA LEU A 46 14.95 -44.49 -5.78
C LEU A 46 16.49 -44.46 -5.68
N ASP A 47 17.04 -44.07 -4.53
CA ASP A 47 18.50 -44.10 -4.25
C ASP A 47 19.02 -45.55 -4.07
N HIS A 48 18.11 -46.52 -3.99
CA HIS A 48 18.43 -47.93 -3.83
C HIS A 48 17.74 -48.77 -4.90
N GLU A 49 18.52 -49.13 -5.94
CA GLU A 49 18.30 -50.24 -6.88
C GLU A 49 17.29 -50.08 -8.04
N GLN A 50 16.83 -48.88 -8.41
CA GLN A 50 15.99 -48.68 -9.62
C GLN A 50 16.50 -47.58 -10.59
N GLY A 51 17.49 -47.93 -11.43
CA GLY A 51 17.88 -47.14 -12.61
C GLY A 51 18.89 -46.01 -12.36
N ASP A 52 18.94 -45.04 -13.28
CA ASP A 52 19.73 -43.79 -13.19
C ASP A 52 18.79 -42.59 -12.93
N PRO A 53 18.29 -42.42 -11.70
CA PRO A 53 17.32 -41.38 -11.38
C PRO A 53 17.96 -39.99 -11.46
N LYS A 54 17.20 -38.99 -11.96
CA LYS A 54 17.65 -37.60 -11.95
C LYS A 54 18.02 -37.13 -10.52
N PRO A 55 18.97 -36.19 -10.36
CA PRO A 55 19.35 -35.67 -9.04
C PRO A 55 18.13 -35.23 -8.23
N TRP A 56 17.98 -35.74 -7.01
CA TRP A 56 16.78 -35.48 -6.21
C TRP A 56 16.64 -34.00 -5.85
N GLU A 57 17.77 -33.32 -5.57
CA GLU A 57 17.81 -31.89 -5.26
C GLU A 57 17.27 -31.05 -6.42
N ALA A 58 17.63 -31.41 -7.66
CA ALA A 58 17.14 -30.73 -8.85
C ALA A 58 15.64 -30.92 -9.04
N VAL A 59 15.13 -32.13 -8.78
CA VAL A 59 13.69 -32.40 -8.84
C VAL A 59 12.94 -31.71 -7.69
N PHE A 60 13.53 -31.63 -6.51
CA PHE A 60 13.00 -30.88 -5.38
C PHE A 60 12.84 -29.41 -5.74
N ARG A 61 13.91 -28.74 -6.20
CA ARG A 61 13.89 -27.34 -6.64
C ARG A 61 12.92 -27.10 -7.79
N ALA A 62 12.80 -28.04 -8.74
CA ALA A 62 11.82 -27.94 -9.82
C ALA A 62 10.37 -27.95 -9.30
N HIS A 63 10.06 -28.75 -8.27
CA HIS A 63 8.75 -28.72 -7.64
C HIS A 63 8.54 -27.53 -6.71
N VAL A 64 9.60 -26.98 -6.11
CA VAL A 64 9.54 -25.66 -5.45
C VAL A 64 9.16 -24.61 -6.48
N LEU A 65 9.82 -24.55 -7.65
CA LEU A 65 9.46 -23.63 -8.74
C LEU A 65 8.00 -23.77 -9.16
N ARG A 66 7.52 -25.01 -9.30
CA ARG A 66 6.13 -25.30 -9.65
C ARG A 66 5.15 -24.77 -8.60
N CYS A 67 5.46 -24.95 -7.32
CA CYS A 67 4.66 -24.42 -6.21
C CYS A 67 4.69 -22.90 -6.18
N VAL A 68 5.88 -22.30 -6.31
CA VAL A 68 6.09 -20.84 -6.37
C VAL A 68 5.28 -20.22 -7.51
N LYS A 69 5.28 -20.83 -8.71
CA LYS A 69 4.54 -20.35 -9.89
C LYS A 69 3.05 -20.75 -9.91
N GLY A 70 2.54 -21.42 -8.87
CA GLY A 70 1.13 -21.81 -8.79
C GLY A 70 0.67 -22.90 -9.77
N TRP A 71 1.60 -23.59 -10.44
CA TRP A 71 1.25 -24.56 -11.49
C TRP A 71 0.66 -25.84 -10.91
N LYS A 72 -0.59 -26.13 -11.30
CA LYS A 72 -1.32 -27.34 -10.88
C LYS A 72 -0.79 -28.63 -11.51
N SER A 73 -0.05 -28.55 -12.63
CA SER A 73 0.42 -29.73 -13.37
C SER A 73 1.94 -29.72 -13.62
N GLU A 74 2.54 -30.91 -13.62
CA GLU A 74 3.95 -31.11 -14.02
C GLU A 74 4.16 -30.87 -15.52
N THR A 75 3.09 -30.91 -16.32
CA THR A 75 3.15 -30.60 -17.75
C THR A 75 3.55 -29.15 -18.00
N THR A 76 3.02 -28.21 -17.21
CA THR A 76 3.39 -26.79 -17.30
C THR A 76 4.86 -26.58 -16.91
N LEU A 77 5.28 -27.18 -15.79
CA LEU A 77 6.69 -27.17 -15.35
C LEU A 77 7.64 -27.71 -16.44
N TRP A 78 7.28 -28.84 -17.06
CA TRP A 78 8.07 -29.45 -18.13
C TRP A 78 8.19 -28.53 -19.35
N LYS A 79 7.07 -27.95 -19.83
CA LYS A 79 7.09 -27.01 -20.97
C LYS A 79 7.99 -25.81 -20.69
N TYR A 80 7.89 -25.25 -19.48
CA TYR A 80 8.69 -24.11 -19.05
C TYR A 80 10.20 -24.43 -19.02
N LEU A 81 10.59 -25.55 -18.41
CA LEU A 81 12.00 -25.98 -18.37
C LEU A 81 12.55 -26.28 -19.78
N LYS A 82 11.71 -26.77 -20.69
CA LYS A 82 12.09 -27.01 -22.09
C LYS A 82 12.39 -25.71 -22.84
N GLN A 83 11.64 -24.64 -22.56
CA GLN A 83 11.88 -23.30 -23.12
C GLN A 83 13.07 -22.60 -22.48
N LYS A 84 13.45 -22.97 -21.24
CA LYS A 84 14.59 -22.39 -20.50
C LYS A 84 15.66 -23.45 -20.13
N PRO A 85 16.45 -23.97 -21.10
CA PRO A 85 17.44 -25.01 -20.83
C PRO A 85 18.50 -24.62 -19.79
N LEU A 86 18.92 -23.35 -19.77
CA LEU A 86 19.87 -22.83 -18.78
C LEU A 86 19.32 -22.95 -17.34
N LEU A 87 18.04 -22.69 -17.14
CA LEU A 87 17.39 -22.83 -15.83
C LEU A 87 17.38 -24.29 -15.38
N SER A 88 17.16 -25.23 -16.31
CA SER A 88 17.25 -26.66 -15.99
C SER A 88 18.64 -27.03 -15.44
N THR A 89 19.71 -26.49 -16.02
CA THR A 89 21.06 -26.67 -15.50
C THR A 89 21.26 -25.99 -14.15
N GLN A 90 20.78 -24.75 -13.97
CA GLN A 90 20.89 -24.02 -12.70
C GLN A 90 20.14 -24.71 -11.54
N LEU A 91 19.02 -25.38 -11.82
CA LEU A 91 18.32 -26.19 -10.82
C LEU A 91 19.13 -27.43 -10.40
N GLY A 92 20.10 -27.86 -11.23
CA GLY A 92 20.98 -29.00 -10.96
C GLY A 92 20.69 -30.24 -11.83
N PHE A 93 19.98 -30.10 -12.95
CA PHE A 93 19.79 -31.21 -13.89
C PHE A 93 20.93 -31.30 -14.92
N ASP A 94 21.39 -32.53 -15.19
CA ASP A 94 22.34 -32.82 -16.28
C ASP A 94 21.69 -32.82 -17.69
N GLY A 95 20.38 -32.54 -17.76
CA GLY A 95 19.61 -32.45 -19.00
C GLY A 95 18.12 -32.25 -18.70
N ILE A 96 17.37 -31.77 -19.70
CA ILE A 96 15.95 -31.40 -19.52
C ILE A 96 15.16 -32.64 -19.06
N PRO A 97 14.52 -32.61 -17.86
CA PRO A 97 13.71 -33.73 -17.38
C PRO A 97 12.48 -33.91 -18.25
N ASP A 98 11.99 -35.14 -18.41
CA ASP A 98 10.71 -35.38 -19.08
C ASP A 98 9.53 -35.18 -18.11
N GLN A 99 8.34 -34.98 -18.67
CA GLN A 99 7.10 -34.81 -17.89
C GLN A 99 6.80 -36.02 -17.00
N SER A 100 7.14 -37.23 -17.47
CA SER A 100 6.90 -38.47 -16.71
C SER A 100 7.82 -38.60 -15.49
N THR A 101 9.07 -38.12 -15.56
CA THR A 101 10.00 -38.07 -14.42
C THR A 101 9.50 -37.14 -13.34
N LEU A 102 9.08 -35.93 -13.71
CA LEU A 102 8.55 -34.95 -12.75
C LEU A 102 7.30 -35.48 -12.03
N TRP A 103 6.38 -36.08 -12.77
CA TRP A 103 5.17 -36.67 -12.18
C TRP A 103 5.47 -37.83 -11.23
N ARG A 104 6.36 -38.76 -11.62
CA ARG A 104 6.74 -39.91 -10.76
C ARG A 104 7.46 -39.44 -9.50
N ALA A 105 8.31 -38.43 -9.62
CA ALA A 105 9.02 -37.89 -8.48
C ALA A 105 8.06 -37.22 -7.49
N TRP A 106 7.10 -36.41 -7.96
CA TRP A 106 6.09 -35.82 -7.08
C TRP A 106 5.21 -36.85 -6.40
N ASN A 107 4.74 -37.87 -7.13
CA ASN A 107 3.75 -38.85 -6.64
C ASN A 107 4.33 -40.03 -5.86
N GLY A 108 5.62 -40.31 -6.04
CA GLY A 108 6.34 -41.34 -5.29
C GLY A 108 7.47 -40.75 -4.45
N ARG A 109 8.58 -40.37 -5.11
CA ARG A 109 9.87 -40.05 -4.50
C ARG A 109 9.81 -38.97 -3.41
N LEU A 110 9.11 -37.87 -3.68
CA LEU A 110 9.02 -36.71 -2.79
C LEU A 110 7.84 -36.75 -1.82
N LYS A 111 7.09 -37.86 -1.77
CA LYS A 111 5.83 -37.94 -1.01
C LYS A 111 5.97 -37.56 0.46
N SER A 112 7.08 -37.94 1.11
CA SER A 112 7.37 -37.64 2.51
C SER A 112 7.88 -36.21 2.76
N VAL A 113 8.24 -35.47 1.70
CA VAL A 113 8.86 -34.15 1.78
C VAL A 113 8.08 -33.06 1.04
N ARG A 114 6.82 -33.34 0.65
CA ARG A 114 5.95 -32.36 -0.02
C ARG A 114 5.71 -31.11 0.82
N ASP A 115 5.62 -31.26 2.13
CA ASP A 115 5.44 -30.12 3.02
C ASP A 115 6.70 -29.25 3.06
N ALA A 116 7.89 -29.86 3.03
CA ALA A 116 9.14 -29.10 2.89
C ALA A 116 9.26 -28.37 1.53
N VAL A 117 8.73 -28.94 0.45
CA VAL A 117 8.63 -28.24 -0.85
C VAL A 117 7.72 -27.01 -0.75
N ARG A 118 6.59 -27.14 -0.06
CA ARG A 118 5.65 -26.04 0.16
C ARG A 118 6.25 -24.97 1.07
N ASP A 119 6.86 -25.35 2.18
CA ASP A 119 7.56 -24.45 3.10
C ASP A 119 8.66 -23.66 2.37
N ALA A 120 9.46 -24.34 1.54
CA ALA A 120 10.48 -23.67 0.74
C ALA A 120 9.88 -22.73 -0.30
N ALA A 121 8.76 -23.11 -0.94
CA ALA A 121 8.07 -22.26 -1.91
C ALA A 121 7.51 -20.99 -1.24
N GLU A 122 6.91 -21.13 -0.04
CA GLU A 122 6.45 -19.99 0.76
C GLU A 122 7.61 -19.06 1.10
N VAL A 123 8.72 -19.58 1.65
CA VAL A 123 9.90 -18.76 1.97
C VAL A 123 10.48 -18.08 0.74
N VAL A 124 10.57 -18.77 -0.40
CA VAL A 124 11.02 -18.17 -1.66
C VAL A 124 10.12 -17.02 -2.07
N VAL A 125 8.80 -17.19 -1.99
CA VAL A 125 7.84 -16.13 -2.31
C VAL A 125 7.94 -14.98 -1.32
N ASP A 126 8.09 -15.25 -0.02
CA ASP A 126 8.26 -14.24 1.02
C ASP A 126 9.52 -13.40 0.80
N ILE A 127 10.64 -14.05 0.44
CA ILE A 127 11.90 -13.39 0.14
C ILE A 127 11.84 -12.65 -1.20
N ALA A 128 11.21 -13.22 -2.21
CA ALA A 128 11.01 -12.53 -3.48
C ALA A 128 10.21 -11.24 -3.27
N ARG A 129 9.07 -11.34 -2.58
CA ARG A 129 8.26 -10.19 -2.18
C ARG A 129 9.08 -9.21 -1.37
N TYR A 130 9.88 -9.69 -0.40
CA TYR A 130 10.74 -8.87 0.43
C TYR A 130 11.67 -7.98 -0.38
N HIS A 131 12.26 -8.53 -1.44
CA HIS A 131 13.22 -7.85 -2.30
C HIS A 131 12.58 -7.24 -3.55
N ASP A 132 11.26 -7.06 -3.55
CA ASP A 132 10.47 -6.52 -4.67
C ASP A 132 10.59 -7.32 -5.98
N ILE A 133 11.03 -8.57 -5.91
CA ILE A 133 11.09 -9.48 -7.05
C ILE A 133 9.65 -9.90 -7.37
N PRO A 134 9.19 -9.79 -8.64
CA PRO A 134 7.86 -10.23 -9.04
C PRO A 134 7.59 -11.68 -8.62
N ALA A 135 6.53 -11.88 -7.84
CA ALA A 135 6.15 -13.17 -7.28
C ALA A 135 4.61 -13.30 -7.20
N PRO A 136 4.03 -14.51 -7.34
CA PRO A 136 2.58 -14.70 -7.30
C PRO A 136 1.92 -14.23 -6.00
N GLU A 137 0.62 -13.88 -6.06
CA GLU A 137 -0.17 -13.38 -4.93
C GLU A 137 -0.49 -14.47 -3.87
N PRO A 138 -0.77 -14.10 -2.61
CA PRO A 138 -1.03 -15.04 -1.51
C PRO A 138 -2.28 -15.92 -1.67
N THR A 139 -3.11 -15.71 -2.69
CA THR A 139 -4.36 -16.45 -2.92
C THR A 139 -4.17 -17.93 -3.32
N PHE A 140 -2.94 -18.45 -3.28
CA PHE A 140 -2.61 -19.83 -3.62
C PHE A 140 -2.06 -20.59 -2.41
N LEU A 141 -2.94 -20.95 -1.48
CA LEU A 141 -2.74 -22.12 -0.65
C LEU A 141 -3.76 -23.20 -1.06
N PRO A 142 -3.34 -24.36 -1.60
CA PRO A 142 -4.24 -25.49 -1.74
C PRO A 142 -4.67 -25.94 -0.34
N ASN A 143 -5.98 -25.94 -0.08
CA ASN A 143 -6.68 -26.47 1.09
C ASN A 143 -5.76 -27.21 2.08
N GLN A 144 -5.40 -26.55 3.19
CA GLN A 144 -4.88 -27.26 4.35
C GLN A 144 -5.91 -28.31 4.77
N PRO A 145 -5.52 -29.56 5.06
CA PRO A 145 -6.39 -30.47 5.76
C PRO A 145 -6.63 -29.88 7.16
N THR A 146 -7.88 -29.50 7.43
CA THR A 146 -8.39 -29.38 8.79
C THR A 146 -8.14 -30.70 9.49
N ASP A 147 -7.13 -30.76 10.35
CA ASP A 147 -7.16 -31.55 11.59
C ASP A 147 -5.86 -31.36 12.38
N THR A 148 -5.85 -30.38 13.27
CA THR A 148 -5.50 -30.55 14.69
C THR A 148 -5.75 -29.23 15.42
N VAL A 149 -6.99 -29.07 15.90
CA VAL A 149 -7.33 -28.04 16.86
C VAL A 149 -6.63 -28.37 18.19
N THR A 150 -5.40 -27.92 18.36
CA THR A 150 -4.99 -27.48 19.69
C THR A 150 -5.87 -26.28 20.01
N ARG A 151 -6.44 -26.25 21.22
CA ARG A 151 -7.52 -25.37 21.67
C ARG A 151 -7.08 -23.89 21.63
N SER A 152 -6.95 -23.33 20.44
CA SER A 152 -6.63 -21.93 20.14
C SER A 152 -7.82 -21.08 20.56
N LYS A 153 -7.55 -19.93 21.20
CA LYS A 153 -8.59 -18.94 21.50
C LYS A 153 -9.26 -18.55 20.18
N SER A 154 -10.58 -18.35 20.17
CA SER A 154 -11.24 -17.90 18.94
C SER A 154 -10.69 -16.54 18.49
N LYS A 155 -10.66 -16.29 17.18
CA LYS A 155 -10.24 -15.02 16.57
C LYS A 155 -10.85 -13.80 17.30
N ASP A 156 -12.14 -13.87 17.62
CA ASP A 156 -12.85 -12.81 18.35
C ASP A 156 -12.39 -12.62 19.80
N THR A 157 -12.02 -13.71 20.49
CA THR A 157 -11.52 -13.65 21.86
C THR A 157 -10.15 -13.00 21.90
N LEU A 158 -9.27 -13.38 20.97
CA LEU A 158 -7.95 -12.78 20.84
C LEU A 158 -8.03 -11.32 20.38
N ALA A 159 -8.88 -11.01 19.40
CA ALA A 159 -9.12 -9.64 18.96
C ALA A 159 -9.60 -8.75 20.11
N ARG A 160 -10.48 -9.24 20.99
CA ARG A 160 -10.92 -8.51 22.19
C ARG A 160 -9.78 -8.27 23.19
N GLU A 161 -8.94 -9.28 23.40
CA GLU A 161 -7.80 -9.20 24.33
C GLU A 161 -6.75 -8.21 23.83
N LYS A 162 -6.37 -8.29 22.56
CA LYS A 162 -5.42 -7.36 21.93
C LYS A 162 -5.97 -5.96 21.74
N ALA A 163 -7.23 -5.83 21.33
CA ALA A 163 -7.87 -4.53 21.30
C ALA A 163 -7.87 -3.87 22.68
N ARG A 164 -8.08 -4.63 23.77
CA ARG A 164 -7.97 -4.10 25.13
C ARG A 164 -6.54 -3.72 25.49
N GLU A 165 -5.55 -4.56 25.15
CA GLU A 165 -4.12 -4.27 25.41
C GLU A 165 -3.66 -3.00 24.69
N VAL A 166 -3.94 -2.90 23.39
CA VAL A 166 -3.60 -1.73 22.58
C VAL A 166 -4.43 -0.53 22.98
N TRP A 167 -5.72 -0.66 23.26
CA TRP A 167 -6.51 0.49 23.73
C TRP A 167 -5.98 1.04 25.06
N LYS A 168 -5.60 0.16 25.99
CA LYS A 168 -4.90 0.56 27.22
C LYS A 168 -3.53 1.18 26.97
N GLY A 169 -2.84 0.80 25.90
CA GLY A 169 -1.55 1.37 25.50
C GLY A 169 -1.66 2.66 24.66
N ALA A 170 -2.73 2.79 23.86
CA ALA A 170 -2.97 3.87 22.92
C ALA A 170 -3.68 5.05 23.58
N LYS A 171 -4.54 4.81 24.59
CA LYS A 171 -5.15 5.87 25.39
C LYS A 171 -4.08 6.79 26.01
N PRO A 172 -3.04 6.27 26.71
CA PRO A 172 -1.91 7.09 27.15
C PRO A 172 -1.22 7.85 26.01
N ILE A 173 -1.02 7.23 24.84
CA ILE A 173 -0.37 7.91 23.69
C ILE A 173 -1.21 9.10 23.21
N VAL A 174 -2.54 8.93 23.11
CA VAL A 174 -3.43 10.04 22.71
C VAL A 174 -3.48 11.11 23.81
N GLU A 175 -3.55 10.72 25.08
CA GLU A 175 -3.56 11.67 26.22
C GLU A 175 -2.22 12.40 26.40
N ASP A 176 -1.09 11.77 26.06
CA ASP A 176 0.26 12.34 26.16
C ASP A 176 0.61 13.24 24.97
N CYS A 177 -0.05 13.10 23.82
CA CYS A 177 0.26 13.88 22.61
C CYS A 177 -0.81 14.92 22.25
N PHE A 178 -2.07 14.70 22.62
CA PHE A 178 -3.13 15.69 22.41
C PHE A 178 -3.32 16.54 23.65
N HIS A 179 -3.17 17.85 23.48
CA HIS A 179 -3.32 18.83 24.54
C HIS A 179 -4.24 19.97 24.14
N LEU A 180 -5.06 20.40 25.09
CA LEU A 180 -5.81 21.65 24.99
C LEU A 180 -5.04 22.71 25.81
N ASP A 181 -4.75 23.88 25.25
CA ASP A 181 -4.01 24.92 25.98
C ASP A 181 -4.92 25.62 27.00
N ARG A 182 -5.38 24.87 28.01
CA ARG A 182 -6.43 25.24 28.95
C ARG A 182 -5.88 25.80 30.24
N SER A 183 -6.69 26.65 30.87
CA SER A 183 -6.34 27.28 32.14
C SER A 183 -6.27 26.26 33.28
N GLU A 184 -5.42 26.52 34.28
CA GLU A 184 -5.21 25.66 35.45
C GLU A 184 -6.49 25.39 36.27
N ASN A 185 -7.50 26.25 36.14
CA ASN A 185 -8.80 26.08 36.81
C ASN A 185 -9.83 25.27 35.99
N ALA A 186 -9.41 24.66 34.87
CA ALA A 186 -10.26 23.80 34.06
C ALA A 186 -10.77 22.60 34.86
N SER A 187 -12.09 22.47 34.98
CA SER A 187 -12.70 21.46 35.85
C SER A 187 -13.02 20.12 35.17
N ILE A 188 -12.79 20.03 33.85
CA ILE A 188 -13.00 18.83 33.03
C ILE A 188 -11.61 18.43 32.51
N PRO A 189 -11.12 17.21 32.81
CA PRO A 189 -9.84 16.74 32.29
C PRO A 189 -9.83 16.59 30.76
N GLU A 190 -8.66 16.72 30.14
CA GLU A 190 -8.52 16.63 28.67
C GLU A 190 -8.80 15.23 28.13
N GLY A 191 -8.48 14.19 28.90
CA GLY A 191 -8.86 12.82 28.55
C GLY A 191 -10.37 12.66 28.32
N ALA A 192 -11.21 13.48 28.96
CA ALA A 192 -12.65 13.47 28.69
C ALA A 192 -13.02 14.02 27.29
N PHE A 193 -12.24 14.96 26.76
CA PHE A 193 -12.41 15.49 25.40
C PHE A 193 -11.98 14.44 24.37
N TRP A 194 -10.85 13.76 24.58
CA TRP A 194 -10.34 12.74 23.67
C TRP A 194 -11.19 11.47 23.66
N GLU A 195 -11.71 11.06 24.82
CA GLU A 195 -12.69 9.97 24.92
C GLU A 195 -14.00 10.33 24.21
N GLN A 196 -14.50 11.57 24.38
CA GLN A 196 -15.68 12.04 23.65
C GLN A 196 -15.43 12.10 22.14
N GLN A 197 -14.28 12.62 21.70
CA GLN A 197 -13.94 12.68 20.28
C GLN A 197 -13.83 11.28 19.68
N SER A 198 -13.19 10.35 20.39
CA SER A 198 -13.15 8.95 20.02
C SER A 198 -14.55 8.39 19.87
N TYR A 199 -15.44 8.68 20.83
CA TYR A 199 -16.84 8.25 20.81
C TYR A 199 -17.61 8.78 19.59
N LEU A 200 -17.41 10.04 19.21
CA LEU A 200 -18.03 10.65 18.03
C LEU A 200 -17.61 9.96 16.73
N GLY A 201 -16.33 9.64 16.58
CA GLY A 201 -15.80 8.93 15.41
C GLY A 201 -16.25 7.47 15.30
N MET A 202 -17.00 6.91 16.26
CA MET A 202 -17.36 5.49 16.29
C MET A 202 -18.77 5.17 15.77
N ARG A 203 -19.61 6.17 15.46
CA ARG A 203 -21.01 5.95 15.07
C ARG A 203 -21.39 6.79 13.84
N THR A 204 -22.10 6.16 12.92
CA THR A 204 -22.87 6.87 11.88
C THR A 204 -24.00 7.65 12.55
N ASP A 205 -24.33 8.84 12.04
CA ASP A 205 -25.40 9.73 12.52
C ASP A 205 -25.18 10.31 13.94
N MET A 206 -23.93 10.50 14.39
CA MET A 206 -23.63 11.21 15.64
C MET A 206 -22.97 12.56 15.43
N HIS A 207 -23.78 13.61 15.54
CA HIS A 207 -23.30 14.99 15.55
C HIS A 207 -22.74 15.39 16.92
N PRO A 208 -21.85 16.40 17.03
CA PRO A 208 -21.19 16.76 18.28
C PRO A 208 -22.10 16.99 19.50
N ASN A 209 -23.33 17.49 19.30
CA ASN A 209 -24.27 17.75 20.41
C ASN A 209 -24.98 16.48 20.90
N ASP A 210 -25.56 15.70 19.99
CA ASP A 210 -26.23 14.43 20.34
C ASP A 210 -25.22 13.37 20.79
N GLY A 211 -24.02 13.39 20.19
CA GLY A 211 -22.92 12.53 20.55
C GLY A 211 -22.32 12.86 21.91
N ALA A 212 -22.22 14.14 22.30
CA ALA A 212 -21.80 14.52 23.65
C ALA A 212 -22.79 14.05 24.73
N GLN A 213 -24.10 14.16 24.47
CA GLN A 213 -25.13 13.66 25.39
C GLN A 213 -25.06 12.13 25.53
N SER A 214 -24.88 11.43 24.40
CA SER A 214 -24.74 9.98 24.39
C SER A 214 -23.46 9.50 25.08
N PHE A 215 -22.35 10.22 24.89
CA PHE A 215 -21.10 9.98 25.60
C PHE A 215 -21.28 10.17 27.11
N ALA A 216 -21.94 11.26 27.54
CA ALA A 216 -22.23 11.50 28.95
C ALA A 216 -23.09 10.39 29.59
N ALA A 217 -24.00 9.77 28.82
CA ALA A 217 -24.82 8.66 29.28
C ALA A 217 -24.06 7.32 29.36
N ASP A 218 -23.13 7.08 28.43
CA ASP A 218 -22.33 5.84 28.36
C ASP A 218 -21.04 5.90 29.22
N SER A 219 -20.58 7.10 29.61
CA SER A 219 -19.33 7.32 30.34
C SER A 219 -19.49 7.15 31.86
N THR A 220 -18.44 6.67 32.51
CA THR A 220 -18.32 6.61 33.97
C THR A 220 -17.80 7.92 34.59
N ARG A 221 -17.39 8.90 33.76
CA ARG A 221 -16.84 10.18 34.24
C ARG A 221 -17.93 11.02 34.92
N THR A 222 -17.56 11.70 36.00
CA THR A 222 -18.45 12.61 36.74
C THR A 222 -18.73 13.92 35.99
N LYS A 223 -17.81 14.34 35.12
CA LYS A 223 -17.95 15.51 34.24
C LYS A 223 -17.44 15.18 32.84
N THR A 224 -18.23 15.56 31.84
CA THR A 224 -17.90 15.43 30.42
C THR A 224 -18.12 16.77 29.70
N PRO A 225 -17.41 17.03 28.58
CA PRO A 225 -17.63 18.25 27.81
C PRO A 225 -19.02 18.27 27.15
N SER A 226 -19.58 19.47 26.97
CA SER A 226 -20.70 19.65 26.03
C SER A 226 -20.19 19.66 24.59
N GLY A 227 -21.07 19.43 23.61
CA GLY A 227 -20.71 19.52 22.19
C GLY A 227 -20.18 20.91 21.80
N ASP A 228 -20.77 21.98 22.33
CA ASP A 228 -20.31 23.36 22.11
C ASP A 228 -18.93 23.62 22.71
N SER A 229 -18.70 23.18 23.96
CA SER A 229 -17.40 23.32 24.62
C SER A 229 -16.32 22.55 23.86
N HIS A 230 -16.62 21.31 23.45
CA HIS A 230 -15.72 20.49 22.65
C HIS A 230 -15.34 21.17 21.34
N ARG A 231 -16.33 21.67 20.59
CA ARG A 231 -16.11 22.36 19.30
C ARG A 231 -15.27 23.62 19.45
N LEU A 232 -15.57 24.45 20.46
CA LEU A 232 -14.84 25.69 20.71
C LEU A 232 -13.36 25.40 21.01
N GLN A 233 -13.10 24.48 21.94
CA GLN A 233 -11.74 24.15 22.37
C GLN A 233 -10.88 23.52 21.27
N THR A 234 -11.50 22.80 20.33
CA THR A 234 -10.78 22.11 19.25
C THR A 234 -10.58 22.99 18.01
N LYS A 235 -11.50 23.92 17.74
CA LYS A 235 -11.35 24.92 16.67
C LYS A 235 -10.16 25.84 16.92
N ASP A 236 -9.99 26.32 18.15
CA ASP A 236 -9.02 27.37 18.48
C ASP A 236 -7.55 26.89 18.48
N LEU A 237 -7.29 25.59 18.31
CA LEU A 237 -5.95 25.02 18.26
C LEU A 237 -5.15 25.48 17.03
N GLY A 238 -5.82 25.66 15.89
CA GLY A 238 -5.18 25.97 14.61
C GLY A 238 -4.48 24.76 13.94
N VAL A 239 -4.24 24.89 12.64
CA VAL A 239 -3.72 23.79 11.79
C VAL A 239 -2.33 23.33 12.22
N GLU A 240 -1.40 24.26 12.50
CA GLU A 240 -0.03 23.93 12.89
C GLU A 240 0.02 23.10 14.18
N ARG A 241 -0.72 23.51 15.21
CA ARG A 241 -0.78 22.79 16.48
C ARG A 241 -1.35 21.39 16.32
N ILE A 242 -2.44 21.25 15.54
CA ILE A 242 -3.06 19.95 15.24
C ILE A 242 -2.08 19.04 14.50
N ARG A 243 -1.33 19.57 13.52
CA ARG A 243 -0.28 18.82 12.81
C ARG A 243 0.81 18.33 13.74
N THR A 244 1.29 19.17 14.64
CA THR A 244 2.31 18.78 15.64
C THR A 244 1.82 17.61 16.49
N MET A 245 0.60 17.71 17.05
CA MET A 245 0.02 16.63 17.86
C MET A 245 -0.16 15.33 17.05
N LEU A 246 -0.60 15.43 15.80
CA LEU A 246 -0.71 14.28 14.89
C LEU A 246 0.66 13.62 14.66
N ARG A 247 1.68 14.40 14.35
CA ARG A 247 3.04 13.92 14.07
C ARG A 247 3.69 13.26 15.29
N GLU A 248 3.59 13.89 16.47
CA GLU A 248 4.11 13.33 17.73
C GLU A 248 3.45 12.00 18.09
N THR A 249 2.12 11.93 17.93
CA THR A 249 1.35 10.69 18.11
C THR A 249 1.83 9.61 17.14
N ASN A 250 1.91 9.94 15.86
CA ASN A 250 2.31 9.01 14.81
C ASN A 250 3.76 8.55 14.96
N GLN A 251 4.67 9.41 15.42
CA GLN A 251 6.04 9.03 15.74
C GLN A 251 6.09 7.93 16.80
N THR A 252 5.29 8.07 17.85
CA THR A 252 5.18 7.06 18.91
C THR A 252 4.59 5.75 18.38
N LEU A 253 3.51 5.81 17.61
CA LEU A 253 2.83 4.64 17.03
C LEU A 253 3.73 3.88 16.03
N VAL A 254 4.42 4.61 15.15
CA VAL A 254 5.36 4.04 14.17
C VAL A 254 6.57 3.42 14.87
N LYS A 255 7.13 4.07 15.89
CA LYS A 255 8.23 3.50 16.68
C LYS A 255 7.84 2.18 17.34
N GLN A 256 6.62 2.08 17.87
CA GLN A 256 6.09 0.82 18.42
C GLN A 256 5.96 -0.26 17.34
N ALA A 257 5.44 0.09 16.16
CA ALA A 257 5.37 -0.84 15.02
C ALA A 257 6.76 -1.32 14.56
N LYS A 258 7.71 -0.40 14.37
CA LYS A 258 9.09 -0.69 13.91
C LYS A 258 9.87 -1.53 14.90
N SER A 259 9.65 -1.41 16.21
CA SER A 259 10.35 -2.25 17.20
C SER A 259 10.11 -3.75 17.02
N LYS A 260 9.10 -4.13 16.22
CA LYS A 260 8.75 -5.52 15.89
C LYS A 260 9.22 -5.96 14.50
N ASP A 261 9.63 -5.03 13.63
CA ASP A 261 10.26 -5.36 12.35
C ASP A 261 11.76 -5.64 12.58
N LYS A 262 12.20 -6.84 12.20
CA LYS A 262 13.56 -7.33 12.45
C LYS A 262 14.51 -7.17 11.26
N MET A 263 14.03 -6.66 10.12
CA MET A 263 14.79 -6.77 8.87
C MET A 263 15.23 -5.45 8.21
N GLY A 264 14.89 -4.28 8.75
CA GLY A 264 15.56 -3.01 8.41
C GLY A 264 15.42 -2.61 6.94
N ARG A 265 14.25 -2.84 6.34
CA ARG A 265 13.93 -2.33 4.99
C ARG A 265 13.89 -0.81 4.99
N LYS A 266 14.12 -0.23 3.81
CA LYS A 266 13.80 1.16 3.58
C LYS A 266 12.30 1.31 3.38
N GLN A 267 11.73 2.35 3.96
CA GLN A 267 10.29 2.52 4.00
C GLN A 267 9.79 3.19 2.73
N MET A 268 8.58 2.83 2.30
CA MET A 268 7.88 3.48 1.21
C MET A 268 6.63 4.17 1.74
N ALA A 269 6.29 5.29 1.13
CA ALA A 269 5.07 6.01 1.43
C ALA A 269 4.29 6.29 0.14
N ALA A 270 3.09 6.80 0.33
CA ALA A 270 2.30 7.33 -0.75
C ALA A 270 1.51 8.54 -0.29
N ILE A 271 1.33 9.47 -1.21
CA ILE A 271 0.55 10.70 -1.02
C ILE A 271 -0.71 10.61 -1.87
N ASP A 272 -1.81 11.04 -1.27
CA ASP A 272 -3.12 11.06 -1.92
C ASP A 272 -3.98 12.21 -1.37
N LEU A 273 -4.99 12.62 -2.13
CA LEU A 273 -5.97 13.60 -1.72
C LEU A 273 -7.27 12.94 -1.23
N THR A 274 -7.64 13.24 0.01
CA THR A 274 -8.84 12.70 0.65
C THR A 274 -9.94 13.75 0.74
N LYS A 275 -11.10 13.47 0.14
CA LYS A 275 -12.32 14.27 0.32
C LYS A 275 -13.02 13.92 1.64
N GLY A 276 -13.40 14.94 2.39
CA GLY A 276 -14.30 14.83 3.54
C GLY A 276 -15.75 14.58 3.15
N ASN A 277 -16.60 14.51 4.17
CA ASN A 277 -18.05 14.44 3.94
C ASN A 277 -18.52 15.75 3.29
N PRO A 278 -19.45 15.67 2.31
CA PRO A 278 -20.06 16.85 1.72
C PRO A 278 -20.63 17.79 2.79
N TRP A 279 -20.56 19.08 2.52
CA TRP A 279 -21.11 20.14 3.33
C TRP A 279 -22.36 20.68 2.66
N ASP A 280 -23.47 20.71 3.39
CA ASP A 280 -24.81 21.03 2.90
C ASP A 280 -25.15 22.53 2.94
N GLY A 281 -24.20 23.38 3.34
CA GLY A 281 -24.43 24.82 3.46
C GLY A 281 -24.28 25.60 2.15
N GLU A 282 -24.70 26.86 2.18
CA GLU A 282 -24.63 27.77 1.04
C GLU A 282 -23.22 28.37 0.88
N ILE A 283 -22.71 28.37 -0.35
CA ILE A 283 -21.40 28.97 -0.67
C ILE A 283 -21.57 30.44 -1.03
N THR A 284 -20.82 31.29 -0.32
CA THR A 284 -20.71 32.71 -0.68
C THR A 284 -19.89 32.86 -1.95
N ARG A 285 -20.50 33.45 -2.99
CA ARG A 285 -19.84 33.74 -4.26
C ARG A 285 -19.66 35.23 -4.45
N ASP A 286 -18.57 35.61 -5.11
CA ASP A 286 -18.31 36.98 -5.52
C ASP A 286 -19.11 37.37 -6.77
N ARG A 287 -18.82 38.56 -7.32
CA ARG A 287 -19.52 39.09 -8.51
C ARG A 287 -19.18 38.37 -9.81
N SER A 288 -18.06 37.63 -9.87
CA SER A 288 -17.69 36.80 -11.02
C SER A 288 -18.24 35.37 -10.89
N GLY A 289 -18.85 35.03 -9.75
CA GLY A 289 -19.41 33.70 -9.48
C GLY A 289 -18.41 32.72 -8.88
N GLN A 290 -17.20 33.20 -8.53
CA GLN A 290 -16.19 32.41 -7.83
C GLN A 290 -16.49 32.38 -6.33
N SER A 291 -16.16 31.26 -5.69
CA SER A 291 -16.31 31.11 -4.24
C SER A 291 -15.32 31.98 -3.49
N GLN A 292 -15.79 32.66 -2.45
CA GLN A 292 -14.94 33.40 -1.53
C GLN A 292 -14.35 32.52 -0.41
N GLU A 293 -14.81 31.28 -0.29
CA GLU A 293 -14.38 30.35 0.75
C GLU A 293 -13.12 29.58 0.31
N PRO A 294 -11.95 29.81 0.95
CA PRO A 294 -10.69 29.23 0.49
C PRO A 294 -10.55 27.73 0.77
N TRP A 295 -11.26 27.20 1.78
CA TRP A 295 -11.13 25.81 2.25
C TRP A 295 -12.25 24.87 1.80
N ILE A 296 -13.34 25.42 1.26
CA ILE A 296 -14.45 24.64 0.71
C ILE A 296 -14.18 24.49 -0.79
N LEU A 297 -14.18 23.27 -1.30
CA LEU A 297 -13.85 22.91 -2.68
C LEU A 297 -15.04 22.19 -3.36
N GLY A 298 -14.99 22.05 -4.69
CA GLY A 298 -15.97 21.29 -5.49
C GLY A 298 -17.35 21.95 -5.61
N TYR A 299 -17.76 22.36 -6.82
CA TYR A 299 -18.98 23.15 -6.99
C TYR A 299 -19.91 22.77 -8.14
N LYS A 300 -19.53 21.82 -9.01
CA LYS A 300 -20.48 21.20 -9.94
C LYS A 300 -20.26 19.67 -9.97
N GLY A 301 -21.35 18.96 -10.24
CA GLY A 301 -21.48 17.50 -10.05
C GLY A 301 -22.32 17.12 -8.83
N ASP A 302 -22.58 15.81 -8.67
CA ASP A 302 -23.48 15.26 -7.63
C ASP A 302 -22.88 15.23 -6.21
N ASP A 303 -21.58 15.54 -6.06
CA ASP A 303 -20.82 15.41 -4.80
C ASP A 303 -21.01 16.59 -3.82
N GLY A 304 -21.49 17.75 -4.29
CA GLY A 304 -21.64 18.98 -3.48
C GLY A 304 -20.32 19.59 -2.97
N PRO A 305 -20.38 20.66 -2.17
CA PRO A 305 -19.22 21.31 -1.56
C PRO A 305 -18.50 20.39 -0.57
N PHE A 306 -17.17 20.33 -0.56
CA PHE A 306 -16.41 19.46 0.34
C PHE A 306 -15.12 20.11 0.86
N PHE A 307 -14.56 19.52 1.92
CA PHE A 307 -13.22 19.81 2.40
C PHE A 307 -12.27 18.72 1.93
N GLN A 308 -11.00 19.05 1.69
CA GLN A 308 -10.01 18.10 1.19
C GLN A 308 -8.72 18.17 2.00
N TRP A 309 -8.05 17.03 2.16
CA TRP A 309 -6.76 16.93 2.84
C TRP A 309 -5.79 16.11 1.99
N ALA A 310 -4.55 16.56 1.90
CA ALA A 310 -3.45 15.75 1.37
C ALA A 310 -2.89 14.89 2.51
N VAL A 311 -2.68 13.60 2.27
CA VAL A 311 -2.29 12.65 3.31
C VAL A 311 -1.09 11.85 2.83
N ILE A 312 -0.08 11.72 3.68
CA ILE A 312 1.05 10.81 3.47
C ILE A 312 0.95 9.61 4.42
N LYS A 313 1.11 8.41 3.86
CA LYS A 313 1.05 7.16 4.63
C LYS A 313 2.12 6.18 4.20
N LEU A 314 2.57 5.36 5.14
CA LEU A 314 3.40 4.20 4.85
C LEU A 314 2.63 3.20 3.99
N VAL A 315 3.34 2.57 3.06
CA VAL A 315 2.79 1.56 2.15
C VAL A 315 3.85 0.50 1.85
N GLY A 316 3.42 -0.62 1.28
CA GLY A 316 4.32 -1.71 0.90
C GLY A 316 4.03 -2.96 1.71
N HIS A 317 5.09 -3.57 2.22
CA HIS A 317 5.01 -4.66 3.21
C HIS A 317 4.84 -4.14 4.63
N ASP A 318 4.99 -2.83 4.79
CA ASP A 318 4.73 -2.14 6.03
C ASP A 318 3.24 -1.94 6.22
N VAL A 319 2.90 -1.76 7.49
CA VAL A 319 1.55 -1.40 7.90
C VAL A 319 1.16 -0.09 7.23
N PRO A 320 -0.04 0.01 6.63
CA PRO A 320 -0.54 1.29 6.19
C PRO A 320 -0.85 2.16 7.42
N LEU A 321 0.13 2.96 7.84
CA LEU A 321 0.01 3.96 8.90
C LEU A 321 0.08 5.34 8.26
N ILE A 322 -0.84 6.21 8.64
CA ILE A 322 -0.81 7.62 8.27
C ILE A 322 0.35 8.27 9.04
N LEU A 323 1.19 9.01 8.33
CA LEU A 323 2.32 9.72 8.91
C LEU A 323 1.95 11.18 9.18
N ASP A 324 1.34 11.85 8.21
CA ASP A 324 0.92 13.26 8.32
C ASP A 324 -0.26 13.56 7.38
N ALA A 325 -0.95 14.67 7.63
CA ALA A 325 -2.05 15.16 6.83
C ALA A 325 -2.10 16.69 6.80
N VAL A 326 -2.41 17.29 5.65
CA VAL A 326 -2.41 18.73 5.42
C VAL A 326 -3.75 19.16 4.80
N PRO A 327 -4.44 20.19 5.33
CA PRO A 327 -5.63 20.72 4.67
C PRO A 327 -5.27 21.39 3.34
N VAL A 328 -6.09 21.11 2.33
CA VAL A 328 -5.95 21.70 1.00
C VAL A 328 -6.72 23.02 0.96
N GLU A 329 -6.00 24.08 0.61
CA GLU A 329 -6.56 25.40 0.36
C GLU A 329 -6.62 25.64 -1.17
N ARG A 330 -7.66 26.35 -1.62
CA ARG A 330 -7.74 26.84 -2.99
C ARG A 330 -6.53 27.70 -3.33
N GLY A 331 -5.92 27.48 -4.49
CA GLY A 331 -4.74 28.23 -4.93
C GLY A 331 -3.41 27.68 -4.39
N ARG A 332 -3.45 26.67 -3.49
CA ARG A 332 -2.25 26.09 -2.92
C ARG A 332 -1.63 25.08 -3.89
N LYS A 333 -0.35 25.28 -4.21
CA LYS A 333 0.38 24.40 -5.13
C LYS A 333 0.54 23.00 -4.55
N ARG A 334 0.46 21.99 -5.42
CA ARG A 334 0.71 20.59 -5.04
C ARG A 334 2.13 20.38 -4.52
N ALA A 335 3.11 21.09 -5.09
CA ALA A 335 4.49 21.08 -4.62
C ALA A 335 4.61 21.47 -3.13
N ASP A 336 3.93 22.54 -2.71
CA ASP A 336 3.96 23.01 -1.33
C ASP A 336 3.27 22.03 -0.37
N LEU A 337 2.22 21.34 -0.82
CA LEU A 337 1.56 20.28 -0.04
C LEU A 337 2.49 19.08 0.15
N VAL A 338 3.21 18.67 -0.90
CA VAL A 338 4.16 17.55 -0.84
C VAL A 338 5.37 17.89 0.01
N ASP A 339 5.92 19.11 -0.11
CA ASP A 339 7.02 19.60 0.72
C ASP A 339 6.67 19.51 2.22
N ASP A 340 5.52 20.08 2.59
CA ASP A 340 4.98 20.03 3.96
C ASP A 340 4.79 18.61 4.49
N LEU A 341 4.30 17.69 3.65
CA LEU A 341 4.05 16.30 4.04
C LEU A 341 5.36 15.54 4.21
N LEU A 342 6.34 15.76 3.34
CA LEU A 342 7.65 15.13 3.42
C LEU A 342 8.48 15.64 4.60
N ASP A 343 8.38 16.93 4.94
CA ASP A 343 8.95 17.48 6.19
C ASP A 343 8.50 16.64 7.40
N GLY A 344 7.19 16.42 7.55
CA GLY A 344 6.64 15.65 8.68
C GLY A 344 6.93 14.15 8.60
N ALA A 345 6.83 13.58 7.40
CA ALA A 345 7.02 12.14 7.23
C ALA A 345 8.47 11.71 7.45
N THR A 346 9.45 12.53 7.04
CA THR A 346 10.87 12.22 7.22
C THR A 346 11.31 12.39 8.68
N ASP A 347 10.68 13.28 9.45
CA ASP A 347 10.87 13.35 10.91
C ASP A 347 10.39 12.07 11.63
N ILE A 348 9.28 11.49 11.17
CA ILE A 348 8.72 10.26 11.73
C ILE A 348 9.48 9.02 11.23
N VAL A 349 9.87 9.03 9.96
CA VAL A 349 10.49 7.93 9.21
C VAL A 349 11.72 8.45 8.46
N PRO A 350 12.88 8.60 9.12
CA PRO A 350 14.08 9.18 8.51
C PRO A 350 14.68 8.35 7.37
N ASP A 351 14.27 7.08 7.25
CA ASP A 351 14.68 6.11 6.24
C ASP A 351 13.65 5.95 5.11
N LEU A 352 12.75 6.93 4.93
CA LEU A 352 11.79 6.97 3.83
C LEU A 352 12.52 7.07 2.48
N GLU A 353 12.39 6.05 1.64
CA GLU A 353 13.11 5.96 0.36
C GLU A 353 12.30 6.42 -0.83
N LEU A 354 11.01 6.10 -0.86
CA LEU A 354 10.16 6.27 -2.03
C LEU A 354 8.79 6.78 -1.63
N VAL A 355 8.30 7.79 -2.33
CA VAL A 355 6.91 8.24 -2.27
C VAL A 355 6.20 7.98 -3.59
N MET A 356 5.02 7.37 -3.52
CA MET A 356 4.18 7.07 -4.68
C MET A 356 2.96 7.97 -4.73
N MET A 357 2.63 8.50 -5.90
CA MET A 357 1.60 9.52 -6.06
C MET A 357 0.74 9.26 -7.30
N ASP A 358 -0.44 9.86 -7.32
CA ASP A 358 -1.30 9.88 -8.50
C ASP A 358 -0.86 10.90 -9.56
N ARG A 359 -1.47 10.79 -10.73
CA ARG A 359 -1.26 11.69 -11.88
C ARG A 359 -1.53 13.16 -11.54
N GLU A 360 -2.37 13.45 -10.55
CA GLU A 360 -2.64 14.81 -10.08
C GLU A 360 -1.42 15.50 -9.42
N PHE A 361 -0.37 14.74 -9.09
CA PHE A 361 0.89 15.21 -8.53
C PHE A 361 2.03 15.20 -9.58
N ALA A 362 1.71 15.15 -10.88
CA ALA A 362 2.71 15.04 -11.95
C ALA A 362 3.56 16.31 -12.20
N ASP A 363 3.24 17.42 -11.52
CA ASP A 363 3.95 18.69 -11.66
C ASP A 363 5.45 18.57 -11.31
N ASP A 364 6.29 19.31 -12.03
CA ASP A 364 7.75 19.26 -11.81
C ASP A 364 8.17 19.81 -10.44
N GLY A 365 7.41 20.77 -9.88
CA GLY A 365 7.66 21.28 -8.53
C GLY A 365 7.44 20.23 -7.45
N VAL A 366 6.55 19.25 -7.68
CA VAL A 366 6.39 18.11 -6.77
C VAL A 366 7.63 17.22 -6.77
N LYS A 367 8.24 17.01 -7.94
CA LYS A 367 9.48 16.24 -8.08
C LYS A 367 10.65 16.96 -7.41
N ASP A 368 10.72 18.28 -7.55
CA ASP A 368 11.70 19.13 -6.85
C ASP A 368 11.55 19.02 -5.32
N ALA A 369 10.33 19.02 -4.81
CA ALA A 369 10.06 18.81 -3.38
C ALA A 369 10.57 17.43 -2.91
N CYS A 370 10.28 16.36 -3.65
CA CYS A 370 10.80 15.02 -3.33
C CYS A 370 12.34 14.98 -3.30
N GLU A 371 12.98 15.60 -4.30
CA GLU A 371 14.44 15.67 -4.42
C GLU A 371 15.08 16.49 -3.28
N LYS A 372 14.47 17.61 -2.87
CA LYS A 372 14.88 18.41 -1.71
C LYS A 372 14.91 17.58 -0.42
N HIS A 373 13.95 16.67 -0.26
CA HIS A 373 13.85 15.76 0.89
C HIS A 373 14.71 14.51 0.78
N ASN A 374 15.46 14.34 -0.31
CA ASN A 374 16.21 13.12 -0.62
C ASN A 374 15.32 11.85 -0.62
N VAL A 375 14.07 12.00 -1.05
CA VAL A 375 13.08 10.93 -1.22
C VAL A 375 12.86 10.70 -2.71
N HIS A 376 12.93 9.45 -3.15
CA HIS A 376 12.62 9.11 -4.53
C HIS A 376 11.12 9.19 -4.77
N TYR A 377 10.71 9.39 -6.02
CA TYR A 377 9.29 9.44 -6.38
C TYR A 377 8.93 8.45 -7.48
N LEU A 378 7.65 8.07 -7.52
CA LEU A 378 7.06 7.30 -8.60
C LEU A 378 5.59 7.68 -8.78
N ASN A 379 5.24 8.24 -9.94
CA ASN A 379 3.88 8.65 -10.26
C ASN A 379 3.61 8.55 -11.78
N PRO A 380 2.36 8.36 -12.19
CA PRO A 380 1.97 8.54 -13.59
C PRO A 380 2.13 10.02 -13.98
N ALA A 381 2.51 10.27 -15.23
CA ALA A 381 2.55 11.62 -15.80
C ALA A 381 1.29 11.95 -16.59
N VAL A 382 1.09 13.24 -16.84
CA VAL A 382 0.01 13.76 -17.69
C VAL A 382 0.53 13.86 -19.12
N VAL A 383 -0.15 13.20 -20.06
CA VAL A 383 0.13 13.36 -21.50
C VAL A 383 -0.63 14.58 -22.01
N ARG A 384 0.10 15.63 -22.36
CA ARG A 384 -0.45 16.84 -22.97
C ARG A 384 -0.15 16.87 -24.47
N SER A 385 -1.00 17.53 -25.25
CA SER A 385 -0.74 17.72 -26.68
C SER A 385 0.56 18.49 -26.90
N SER A 386 1.31 18.07 -27.92
CA SER A 386 2.64 18.52 -28.30
C SER A 386 3.72 18.32 -27.23
N SER A 387 3.48 17.51 -26.20
CA SER A 387 4.47 17.22 -25.16
C SER A 387 5.50 16.17 -25.59
N ASP A 388 6.66 16.14 -24.92
CA ASP A 388 7.66 15.07 -25.12
C ASP A 388 7.07 13.67 -24.89
N HIS A 389 6.07 13.54 -23.99
CA HIS A 389 5.36 12.28 -23.79
C HIS A 389 4.55 11.86 -25.02
N GLU A 390 3.77 12.77 -25.63
CA GLU A 390 2.98 12.43 -26.83
C GLU A 390 3.87 12.00 -27.99
N HIS A 391 4.96 12.74 -28.25
CA HIS A 391 5.93 12.39 -29.30
C HIS A 391 6.57 11.02 -29.06
N GLN A 392 6.92 10.72 -27.80
CA GLN A 392 7.52 9.45 -27.44
C GLN A 392 6.52 8.29 -27.55
N ILE A 393 5.26 8.49 -27.15
CA ILE A 393 4.20 7.49 -27.31
C ILE A 393 3.95 7.20 -28.81
N ALA A 394 3.88 8.23 -29.65
CA ALA A 394 3.74 8.07 -31.09
C ALA A 394 4.92 7.30 -31.70
N LYS A 395 6.14 7.56 -31.21
CA LYS A 395 7.34 6.82 -31.61
C LYS A 395 7.26 5.34 -31.23
N ILE A 396 6.92 5.02 -29.97
CA ILE A 396 6.75 3.64 -29.48
C ILE A 396 5.74 2.88 -30.35
N ALA A 397 4.60 3.50 -30.63
CA ALA A 397 3.57 2.91 -31.50
C ALA A 397 4.09 2.67 -32.92
N SER A 398 4.83 3.62 -33.51
CA SER A 398 5.39 3.47 -34.86
C SER A 398 6.49 2.40 -34.98
N GLU A 399 7.24 2.18 -33.90
CA GLU A 399 8.30 1.18 -33.81
C GLU A 399 7.80 -0.21 -33.38
N ASN A 400 6.49 -0.34 -33.13
CA ASN A 400 5.85 -1.57 -32.63
C ASN A 400 6.58 -2.14 -31.40
N ARG A 401 6.92 -1.26 -30.45
CA ARG A 401 7.53 -1.61 -29.16
C ARG A 401 6.46 -1.61 -28.07
N ASP A 402 6.59 -2.53 -27.11
CA ASP A 402 5.63 -2.64 -26.02
C ASP A 402 5.92 -1.67 -24.86
N PHE A 403 7.18 -1.27 -24.66
CA PHE A 403 7.60 -0.37 -23.59
C PHE A 403 8.85 0.41 -24.00
N ASP A 404 9.13 1.51 -23.29
CA ASP A 404 10.40 2.23 -23.40
C ASP A 404 10.77 2.90 -22.08
N VAL A 405 12.06 3.15 -21.85
CA VAL A 405 12.55 3.89 -20.68
C VAL A 405 13.50 4.98 -21.15
N VAL A 406 13.12 6.24 -20.92
CA VAL A 406 13.81 7.40 -21.46
C VAL A 406 14.28 8.31 -20.34
N LYS A 407 15.52 8.81 -20.43
CA LYS A 407 16.03 9.85 -19.53
C LYS A 407 15.41 11.19 -19.92
N GLN A 408 14.84 11.91 -18.96
CA GLN A 408 14.30 13.24 -19.19
C GLN A 408 15.45 14.25 -19.36
N LYS A 409 15.23 15.23 -20.24
CA LYS A 409 16.15 16.35 -20.40
C LYS A 409 15.92 17.32 -19.24
N ARG A 410 17.00 17.70 -18.55
CA ARG A 410 17.00 18.73 -17.52
C ARG A 410 18.11 19.74 -17.82
N LEU A 411 17.91 20.97 -17.38
CA LEU A 411 18.89 22.05 -17.49
C LEU A 411 19.74 22.21 -16.22
N ASP A 412 19.27 21.65 -15.10
CA ASP A 412 19.95 21.65 -13.80
C ASP A 412 20.82 20.40 -13.60
N ASP A 413 21.61 20.41 -12.53
CA ASP A 413 22.49 19.32 -12.09
C ASP A 413 21.80 18.36 -11.10
N GLY A 414 20.47 18.40 -11.04
CA GLY A 414 19.65 17.57 -10.17
C GLY A 414 19.67 16.07 -10.54
N PRO A 415 19.06 15.21 -9.71
CA PRO A 415 18.96 13.78 -9.98
C PRO A 415 18.37 13.47 -11.36
N ALA A 416 18.87 12.42 -11.99
CA ALA A 416 18.39 11.98 -13.29
C ALA A 416 16.94 11.49 -13.20
N ARG A 417 16.01 12.25 -13.79
CA ARG A 417 14.61 11.85 -13.96
C ARG A 417 14.46 10.94 -15.18
N LYS A 418 13.58 9.96 -15.08
CA LYS A 418 13.32 8.94 -16.09
C LYS A 418 11.82 8.82 -16.30
N SER A 419 11.43 8.53 -17.54
CA SER A 419 10.06 8.19 -17.92
C SER A 419 10.02 6.75 -18.42
N VAL A 420 9.18 5.93 -17.78
CA VAL A 420 8.91 4.54 -18.13
C VAL A 420 7.55 4.50 -18.82
N TYR A 421 7.52 4.12 -20.08
CA TYR A 421 6.31 4.07 -20.91
C TYR A 421 5.81 2.64 -20.96
N LEU A 422 4.56 2.43 -20.54
CA LEU A 422 3.92 1.11 -20.48
C LEU A 422 2.55 1.14 -21.14
N PRO A 423 2.09 0.04 -21.74
CA PRO A 423 0.74 -0.02 -22.26
C PRO A 423 -0.26 0.06 -21.10
N LYS A 424 -1.41 0.69 -21.33
CA LYS A 424 -2.51 0.79 -20.38
C LYS A 424 -3.07 -0.61 -20.13
N CYS A 425 -2.88 -1.14 -18.92
CA CYS A 425 -3.40 -2.45 -18.52
C CYS A 425 -4.87 -2.38 -18.06
N GLU A 426 -5.57 -3.51 -18.05
CA GLU A 426 -7.02 -3.63 -17.76
C GLU A 426 -7.47 -3.10 -16.39
N TRP A 427 -6.60 -3.03 -15.40
CA TRP A 427 -6.93 -2.49 -14.06
C TRP A 427 -7.07 -0.96 -14.02
N GLU A 428 -6.63 -0.23 -15.05
CA GLU A 428 -7.01 1.19 -15.26
C GLU A 428 -8.26 1.32 -16.17
N ARG A 429 -8.83 0.21 -16.66
CA ARG A 429 -10.17 0.20 -17.29
C ARG A 429 -11.28 -0.04 -16.26
N GLU A 430 -10.97 -0.70 -15.15
CA GLU A 430 -11.91 -0.96 -14.04
C GLU A 430 -12.24 0.30 -13.21
N ASP A 431 -11.44 1.38 -13.34
CA ASP A 431 -11.76 2.70 -12.78
C ASP A 431 -13.08 3.26 -13.35
N GLU A 432 -13.60 2.67 -14.43
CA GLU A 432 -14.84 3.09 -15.07
C GLU A 432 -16.10 2.30 -14.67
N ASP A 433 -15.99 1.09 -14.10
CA ASP A 433 -17.15 0.16 -14.07
C ASP A 433 -17.39 -0.70 -12.79
N ASP A 434 -16.56 -0.72 -11.74
CA ASP A 434 -16.81 -1.68 -10.63
C ASP A 434 -17.68 -1.14 -9.47
N ASP A 435 -18.99 -1.22 -9.68
CA ASP A 435 -20.00 -1.30 -8.63
C ASP A 435 -20.05 -2.74 -8.07
N GLY A 436 -18.97 -3.12 -7.39
CA GLY A 436 -18.85 -4.27 -6.50
C GLY A 436 -19.10 -5.66 -7.08
N ASN A 437 -18.05 -6.35 -7.55
CA ASN A 437 -17.69 -7.71 -7.10
C ASN A 437 -16.31 -8.18 -7.63
N ASP A 438 -15.63 -9.01 -6.83
CA ASP A 438 -14.59 -10.00 -7.20
C ASP A 438 -13.23 -9.53 -7.80
N LEU A 439 -12.09 -9.67 -7.12
CA LEU A 439 -11.25 -10.89 -6.95
C LEU A 439 -10.65 -11.56 -8.19
N THR A 440 -11.00 -11.20 -9.44
CA THR A 440 -10.65 -12.05 -10.59
C THR A 440 -9.46 -11.64 -11.46
N VAL A 441 -8.93 -10.41 -11.42
CA VAL A 441 -7.84 -9.99 -12.34
C VAL A 441 -6.43 -10.04 -11.71
N ARG A 442 -6.32 -10.45 -10.43
CA ARG A 442 -5.01 -10.58 -9.73
C ARG A 442 -4.06 -11.64 -10.32
N GLN A 443 -4.57 -12.50 -11.21
CA GLN A 443 -3.85 -13.67 -11.72
C GLN A 443 -3.07 -13.39 -13.02
N GLU A 444 -3.47 -12.42 -13.85
CA GLU A 444 -3.03 -12.37 -15.26
C GLU A 444 -1.75 -11.55 -15.50
N LEU A 445 -1.40 -10.58 -14.64
CA LEU A 445 -0.27 -9.67 -14.90
C LEU A 445 1.13 -10.18 -14.54
N ILE A 446 1.24 -11.40 -13.99
CA ILE A 446 2.53 -12.10 -13.88
C ILE A 446 2.70 -13.09 -15.04
N GLU A 447 1.60 -13.49 -15.69
CA GLU A 447 1.63 -14.41 -16.84
C GLU A 447 1.80 -13.64 -18.18
N GLU A 448 1.26 -12.42 -18.31
CA GLU A 448 1.37 -11.60 -19.53
C GLU A 448 2.78 -11.09 -19.86
N PHE A 449 3.71 -11.05 -18.91
CA PHE A 449 5.11 -10.68 -19.20
C PHE A 449 5.99 -11.88 -19.65
N GLU A 450 5.47 -13.11 -19.64
CA GLU A 450 6.19 -14.30 -20.13
C GLU A 450 5.72 -14.82 -21.51
N ASP A 451 4.61 -14.35 -22.09
CA ASP A 451 4.12 -14.80 -23.42
C ASP A 451 3.76 -13.62 -24.35
N ILE A 452 4.75 -13.10 -25.10
CA ILE A 452 4.49 -12.25 -26.28
C ILE A 452 4.32 -13.18 -27.49
N GLY A 453 3.07 -13.36 -27.91
CA GLY A 453 2.71 -14.12 -29.11
C GLY A 453 1.30 -13.81 -29.57
N GLU A 454 1.20 -12.89 -30.54
CA GLU A 454 0.11 -12.59 -31.48
C GLU A 454 -1.36 -12.70 -31.00
N THR A 455 -2.10 -11.58 -31.03
CA THR A 455 -3.33 -11.44 -31.85
C THR A 455 -3.95 -10.03 -31.76
N THR A 456 -4.59 -9.62 -32.86
CA THR A 456 -5.26 -8.33 -33.16
C THR A 456 -6.66 -8.16 -32.53
N PRO A 457 -7.16 -6.90 -32.37
CA PRO A 457 -8.32 -6.56 -31.55
C PRO A 457 -9.67 -6.61 -32.29
N LEU A 458 -10.77 -6.81 -31.55
CA LEU A 458 -12.14 -6.68 -32.05
C LEU A 458 -13.03 -5.80 -31.12
N SER A 459 -13.58 -4.76 -31.77
CA SER A 459 -14.91 -4.11 -31.65
C SER A 459 -15.43 -3.54 -30.33
N GLU A 460 -15.52 -2.20 -30.33
CA GLU A 460 -16.70 -1.30 -30.27
C GLU A 460 -17.88 -1.54 -29.31
N ASP A 461 -18.27 -0.39 -28.72
CA ASP A 461 -19.50 0.02 -28.04
C ASP A 461 -19.68 -0.39 -26.57
N ARG A 462 -19.45 0.57 -25.65
CA ARG A 462 -20.41 0.97 -24.60
C ARG A 462 -19.99 2.20 -23.78
N ASP A 463 -21.02 2.94 -23.38
CA ASP A 463 -21.03 4.27 -22.79
C ASP A 463 -20.36 4.33 -21.40
N GLY A 464 -19.45 5.30 -21.24
CA GLY A 464 -18.76 5.59 -19.99
C GLY A 464 -19.57 6.53 -19.08
N ASN A 465 -19.51 6.24 -17.79
CA ASN A 465 -19.71 7.23 -16.73
C ASN A 465 -19.19 6.67 -15.40
N SER A 466 -17.92 6.99 -15.09
CA SER A 466 -17.39 6.87 -13.72
C SER A 466 -17.17 8.23 -13.07
N PRO A 467 -17.44 8.38 -11.76
CA PRO A 467 -17.67 9.67 -11.11
C PRO A 467 -16.40 10.49 -10.83
N LEU A 468 -15.22 10.05 -11.28
CA LEU A 468 -13.94 10.73 -11.02
C LEU A 468 -13.37 11.46 -12.26
N GLY A 469 -13.84 11.14 -13.47
CA GLY A 469 -13.40 11.78 -14.71
C GLY A 469 -13.92 13.21 -14.89
N ASN A 470 -15.15 13.49 -14.42
CA ASN A 470 -15.84 14.76 -14.70
C ASN A 470 -15.52 15.90 -13.72
N ILE A 471 -14.69 15.69 -12.69
CA ILE A 471 -14.49 16.67 -11.61
C ILE A 471 -13.18 17.48 -11.79
N LEU A 472 -12.32 17.11 -12.74
CA LEU A 472 -10.98 17.71 -12.88
C LEU A 472 -10.89 18.91 -13.84
N ASP A 473 -11.97 19.25 -14.56
CA ASP A 473 -12.07 20.51 -15.29
C ASP A 473 -12.47 21.70 -14.40
N GLU A 474 -12.77 21.47 -13.10
CA GLU A 474 -13.42 22.50 -12.26
C GLU A 474 -12.64 22.96 -11.02
N VAL A 475 -11.38 22.51 -10.86
CA VAL A 475 -10.46 23.08 -9.85
C VAL A 475 -9.33 23.89 -10.50
N HIS A 476 -9.26 23.93 -11.83
CA HIS A 476 -8.40 24.85 -12.58
C HIS A 476 -9.14 26.15 -12.95
N GLU A 477 -9.38 26.99 -11.96
CA GLU A 477 -9.42 28.44 -12.18
C GLU A 477 -8.44 29.10 -11.18
N GLU A 478 -7.17 28.70 -11.25
CA GLU A 478 -6.10 29.70 -11.14
C GLU A 478 -6.02 30.36 -12.53
N GLU A 479 -5.78 31.67 -12.57
CA GLU A 479 -5.71 32.54 -13.76
C GLU A 479 -5.40 31.77 -15.06
N GLU A 480 -6.20 31.97 -16.13
CA GLU A 480 -6.00 31.40 -17.48
C GLU A 480 -4.53 31.46 -17.93
N ILE A 481 -3.75 30.46 -17.56
CA ILE A 481 -2.61 30.00 -18.32
C ILE A 481 -3.21 28.94 -19.23
N VAL A 482 -3.26 29.25 -20.53
CA VAL A 482 -3.74 28.32 -21.56
C VAL A 482 -2.87 27.06 -21.52
N GLU A 483 -3.28 26.07 -20.73
CA GLU A 483 -2.63 24.75 -20.71
C GLU A 483 -3.08 23.95 -21.94
N PRO A 484 -2.15 23.25 -22.62
CA PRO A 484 -2.50 22.43 -23.77
C PRO A 484 -3.40 21.25 -23.38
N ALA A 485 -4.34 20.92 -24.28
CA ALA A 485 -5.34 19.87 -24.06
C ALA A 485 -4.69 18.52 -23.69
N ARG A 486 -5.30 17.83 -22.73
CA ARG A 486 -4.93 16.46 -22.35
C ARG A 486 -5.28 15.49 -23.49
N VAL A 487 -4.42 14.50 -23.71
CA VAL A 487 -4.60 13.48 -24.75
C VAL A 487 -4.77 12.12 -24.08
N GLU A 488 -5.82 11.39 -24.46
CA GLU A 488 -6.00 10.01 -24.03
C GLU A 488 -5.10 9.08 -24.85
N ALA A 489 -4.27 8.29 -24.18
CA ALA A 489 -3.28 7.43 -24.82
C ALA A 489 -3.35 5.99 -24.28
N LEU A 490 -3.15 5.02 -25.17
CA LEU A 490 -3.03 3.59 -24.83
C LEU A 490 -1.73 3.25 -24.12
N THR A 491 -0.81 4.21 -23.99
CA THR A 491 0.47 4.08 -23.29
C THR A 491 0.53 5.14 -22.20
N VAL A 492 0.82 4.69 -20.97
CA VAL A 492 0.93 5.54 -19.79
C VAL A 492 2.40 5.76 -19.45
N PRO A 493 2.88 7.02 -19.41
CA PRO A 493 4.19 7.36 -18.87
C PRO A 493 4.15 7.37 -17.34
N PHE A 494 5.10 6.69 -16.71
CA PHE A 494 5.45 6.80 -15.30
C PHE A 494 6.75 7.56 -15.15
N GLU A 495 6.82 8.49 -14.21
CA GLU A 495 8.03 9.26 -13.92
C GLU A 495 8.65 8.83 -12.60
N THR A 496 9.99 8.76 -12.59
CA THR A 496 10.76 8.40 -11.39
C THR A 496 12.19 8.91 -11.47
N ASN A 497 12.82 9.12 -10.31
CA ASN A 497 14.25 9.38 -10.17
C ASN A 497 15.02 8.20 -9.52
N LEU A 498 14.39 7.02 -9.40
CA LEU A 498 15.00 5.84 -8.76
C LEU A 498 16.32 5.45 -9.44
N PRO A 499 17.43 5.29 -8.70
CA PRO A 499 18.77 5.14 -9.28
C PRO A 499 18.95 3.83 -10.05
N TRP A 500 18.27 2.76 -9.64
CA TRP A 500 18.38 1.43 -10.24
C TRP A 500 17.54 1.24 -11.51
N VAL A 501 16.68 2.21 -11.87
CA VAL A 501 16.00 2.24 -13.17
C VAL A 501 17.00 2.76 -14.20
N ASP A 502 17.54 1.88 -15.03
CA ASP A 502 18.51 2.19 -16.06
C ASP A 502 17.80 2.39 -17.41
N VAL A 503 18.27 3.35 -18.20
CA VAL A 503 17.78 3.61 -19.55
C VAL A 503 18.51 2.76 -20.60
N ASN A 504 19.67 2.19 -20.25
CA ASN A 504 20.48 1.34 -21.13
C ASN A 504 20.92 0.05 -20.40
N PRO A 505 19.99 -0.82 -19.99
CA PRO A 505 20.34 -2.09 -19.34
C PRO A 505 21.12 -3.02 -20.28
N SER A 506 21.76 -4.02 -19.71
CA SER A 506 22.58 -4.99 -20.45
C SER A 506 21.80 -5.78 -21.51
N ASP A 507 20.51 -6.01 -21.27
CA ASP A 507 19.58 -6.65 -22.21
C ASP A 507 18.11 -6.25 -21.92
N ASP A 508 17.22 -6.57 -22.88
CA ASP A 508 15.78 -6.32 -22.78
C ASP A 508 15.12 -7.04 -21.60
N ARG A 509 15.70 -8.16 -21.14
CA ARG A 509 15.17 -8.94 -20.03
C ARG A 509 15.36 -8.20 -18.71
N GLU A 510 16.52 -7.61 -18.50
CA GLU A 510 16.79 -6.78 -17.33
C GLU A 510 15.92 -5.52 -17.34
N MET A 511 15.67 -4.92 -18.51
CA MET A 511 14.71 -3.81 -18.63
C MET A 511 13.32 -4.22 -18.13
N LYS A 512 12.80 -5.35 -18.61
CA LYS A 512 11.50 -5.90 -18.16
C LYS A 512 11.49 -6.18 -16.66
N HIS A 513 12.57 -6.71 -16.10
CA HIS A 513 12.66 -6.94 -14.66
C HIS A 513 12.65 -5.63 -13.86
N GLN A 514 13.37 -4.59 -14.30
CA GLN A 514 13.35 -3.26 -13.67
C GLN A 514 11.94 -2.67 -13.69
N ILE A 515 11.28 -2.70 -14.85
CA ILE A 515 9.89 -2.28 -15.00
C ILE A 515 8.98 -3.08 -14.07
N GLY A 516 9.12 -4.40 -14.04
CA GLY A 516 8.34 -5.28 -13.17
C GLY A 516 8.49 -4.92 -11.69
N ARG A 517 9.72 -4.67 -11.21
CA ARG A 517 9.98 -4.20 -9.83
C ARG A 517 9.32 -2.86 -9.56
N LEU A 518 9.41 -1.92 -10.51
CA LEU A 518 8.81 -0.60 -10.40
C LEU A 518 7.29 -0.69 -10.26
N MET A 519 6.65 -1.50 -11.10
CA MET A 519 5.20 -1.70 -11.08
C MET A 519 4.74 -2.50 -9.86
N VAL A 520 5.53 -3.47 -9.37
CA VAL A 520 5.24 -4.15 -8.10
C VAL A 520 5.24 -3.15 -6.94
N ARG A 521 6.18 -2.21 -6.90
CA ARG A 521 6.17 -1.12 -5.91
C ARG A 521 4.92 -0.25 -6.07
N TYR A 522 4.66 0.25 -7.28
CA TYR A 522 3.50 1.12 -7.55
C TYR A 522 2.17 0.44 -7.20
N LYS A 523 1.98 -0.84 -7.53
CA LYS A 523 0.76 -1.60 -7.19
C LYS A 523 0.48 -1.67 -5.69
N ARG A 524 1.50 -1.61 -4.83
CA ARG A 524 1.30 -1.59 -3.36
C ARG A 524 0.66 -0.28 -2.88
N ARG A 525 0.65 0.76 -3.72
CA ARG A 525 -0.16 1.96 -3.54
C ARG A 525 -1.65 1.63 -3.57
N TRP A 526 -2.14 0.60 -4.25
CA TRP A 526 -3.59 0.36 -4.38
C TRP A 526 -4.31 0.02 -3.06
N GLY A 527 -3.59 -0.46 -2.03
CA GLY A 527 -4.14 -0.63 -0.67
C GLY A 527 -4.65 0.69 -0.03
N ILE A 528 -4.32 1.83 -0.64
CA ILE A 528 -4.61 3.18 -0.19
C ILE A 528 -6.08 3.55 -0.33
N GLU A 529 -6.69 3.30 -1.49
CA GLU A 529 -8.09 3.65 -1.77
C GLU A 529 -9.03 2.94 -0.80
N ASN A 530 -8.78 1.63 -0.62
CA ASN A 530 -9.46 0.81 0.38
C ASN A 530 -9.18 1.26 1.82
N GLY A 531 -8.00 1.83 2.07
CA GLY A 531 -7.62 2.44 3.35
C GLY A 531 -8.45 3.70 3.66
N PHE A 532 -8.67 4.58 2.69
CA PHE A 532 -9.43 5.82 2.88
C PHE A 532 -10.92 5.58 3.06
N LYS A 533 -11.51 4.62 2.34
CA LYS A 533 -12.88 4.16 2.61
C LYS A 533 -13.05 3.77 4.10
N LYS A 534 -12.02 3.15 4.70
CA LYS A 534 -12.01 2.78 6.13
C LYS A 534 -11.66 3.95 7.06
N LEU A 535 -10.83 4.90 6.63
CA LEU A 535 -10.54 6.13 7.39
C LEU A 535 -11.84 6.92 7.65
N LYS A 536 -12.71 7.03 6.64
CA LYS A 536 -14.01 7.70 6.77
C LYS A 536 -14.90 7.08 7.87
N THR A 537 -14.73 5.80 8.20
CA THR A 537 -15.43 5.15 9.32
C THR A 537 -15.07 5.75 10.68
N PHE A 538 -13.92 6.40 10.80
CA PHE A 538 -13.45 7.04 12.04
C PHE A 538 -13.74 8.56 12.07
N LEU A 539 -14.22 9.12 10.96
CA LEU A 539 -14.42 10.57 10.82
C LEU A 539 -15.73 10.98 11.49
N ALA A 540 -15.67 11.89 12.47
CA ALA A 540 -16.85 12.44 13.11
C ALA A 540 -17.68 13.26 12.11
N GLU A 541 -18.99 13.00 12.06
CA GLU A 541 -19.92 13.76 11.21
C GLU A 541 -20.12 15.18 11.72
N THR A 542 -20.09 16.16 10.82
CA THR A 542 -20.29 17.55 11.19
C THR A 542 -20.82 18.40 10.04
N GLN A 543 -21.68 19.38 10.39
CA GLN A 543 -22.17 20.43 9.48
C GLN A 543 -21.46 21.78 9.66
N SER A 544 -20.39 21.83 10.46
CA SER A 544 -19.64 23.07 10.65
C SER A 544 -18.96 23.50 9.35
N PRO A 545 -19.01 24.78 8.94
CA PRO A 545 -18.19 25.29 7.84
C PRO A 545 -16.73 25.55 8.26
N ASP A 546 -16.41 25.38 9.53
CA ASP A 546 -15.11 25.73 10.08
C ASP A 546 -14.04 24.70 9.69
N HIS A 547 -13.07 25.12 8.87
CA HIS A 547 -12.02 24.23 8.37
C HIS A 547 -11.10 23.71 9.49
N GLN A 548 -10.86 24.50 10.55
CA GLN A 548 -9.96 24.09 11.65
C GLN A 548 -10.62 22.98 12.46
N PHE A 549 -11.91 23.12 12.77
CA PHE A 549 -12.67 22.08 13.44
C PHE A 549 -12.77 20.79 12.58
N ARG A 550 -13.02 20.91 11.28
CA ARG A 550 -13.02 19.75 10.37
C ARG A 550 -11.66 19.09 10.26
N TYR A 551 -10.60 19.87 10.22
CA TYR A 551 -9.24 19.36 10.20
C TYR A 551 -8.89 18.64 11.50
N PHE A 552 -9.28 19.17 12.67
CA PHE A 552 -9.14 18.46 13.94
C PHE A 552 -9.85 17.09 13.91
N ASN A 553 -11.10 17.04 13.44
CA ASN A 553 -11.83 15.77 13.31
C ASN A 553 -11.09 14.79 12.39
N PHE A 554 -10.55 15.27 11.28
CA PHE A 554 -9.80 14.47 10.33
C PHE A 554 -8.47 13.95 10.90
N ALA A 555 -7.68 14.82 11.54
CA ALA A 555 -6.43 14.43 12.18
C ALA A 555 -6.65 13.40 13.29
N PHE A 556 -7.68 13.59 14.13
CA PHE A 556 -8.03 12.63 15.16
C PHE A 556 -8.52 11.28 14.58
N ALA A 557 -9.27 11.31 13.47
CA ALA A 557 -9.64 10.10 12.74
C ALA A 557 -8.41 9.33 12.21
N CYS A 558 -7.36 10.05 11.76
CA CYS A 558 -6.10 9.44 11.35
C CYS A 558 -5.42 8.69 12.51
N VAL A 559 -5.46 9.26 13.72
CA VAL A 559 -4.94 8.62 14.94
C VAL A 559 -5.72 7.36 15.27
N LEU A 560 -7.06 7.40 15.27
CA LEU A 560 -7.90 6.23 15.52
C LEU A 560 -7.67 5.13 14.48
N TYR A 561 -7.52 5.51 13.21
CA TYR A 561 -7.17 4.59 12.13
C TYR A 561 -5.82 3.90 12.40
N ASN A 562 -4.79 4.66 12.76
CA ASN A 562 -3.48 4.10 13.08
C ASN A 562 -3.54 3.14 14.28
N CYS A 563 -4.26 3.51 15.35
CA CYS A 563 -4.51 2.65 16.50
C CYS A 563 -5.19 1.34 16.09
N TRP A 564 -6.24 1.40 15.26
CA TRP A 564 -6.91 0.22 14.73
C TRP A 564 -5.95 -0.67 13.93
N ARG A 565 -5.14 -0.09 13.04
CA ARG A 565 -4.15 -0.84 12.26
C ARG A 565 -3.14 -1.55 13.17
N LEU A 566 -2.65 -0.89 14.21
CA LEU A 566 -1.79 -1.51 15.23
C LEU A 566 -2.44 -2.71 15.91
N VAL A 567 -3.71 -2.61 16.35
CA VAL A 567 -4.46 -3.76 16.90
C VAL A 567 -4.48 -4.90 15.91
N ASP A 568 -4.86 -4.59 14.68
CA ASP A 568 -5.05 -5.57 13.63
C ASP A 568 -3.77 -6.40 13.39
N ILE A 569 -2.61 -5.75 13.30
CA ILE A 569 -1.32 -6.42 13.14
C ILE A 569 -0.99 -7.32 14.32
N LEU A 570 -1.17 -6.84 15.54
CA LEU A 570 -0.83 -7.61 16.73
C LEU A 570 -1.68 -8.87 16.83
N VAL A 571 -2.93 -8.80 16.39
CA VAL A 571 -3.81 -9.96 16.24
C VAL A 571 -3.32 -10.88 15.12
N GLN A 572 -2.95 -10.34 13.96
CA GLN A 572 -2.47 -11.13 12.82
C GLN A 572 -1.17 -11.88 13.15
N LEU A 573 -0.18 -11.19 13.72
CA LEU A 573 1.08 -11.80 14.14
C LEU A 573 0.87 -12.92 15.16
N GLU A 574 -0.09 -12.78 16.08
CA GLU A 574 -0.36 -13.82 17.07
C GLU A 574 -1.18 -15.00 16.52
N LEU A 575 -2.04 -14.77 15.52
CA LEU A 575 -2.82 -15.84 14.87
C LEU A 575 -2.05 -16.60 13.80
N HIS A 576 -1.26 -15.89 13.01
CA HIS A 576 -0.71 -16.39 11.74
C HIS A 576 0.82 -16.38 11.73
N GLY A 577 1.47 -15.72 12.70
CA GLY A 577 2.92 -15.53 12.69
C GLY A 577 3.42 -14.49 11.68
N GLU A 578 2.53 -13.97 10.83
CA GLU A 578 2.80 -13.01 9.76
C GLU A 578 1.65 -12.00 9.61
N VAL A 579 1.91 -10.92 8.88
CA VAL A 579 0.91 -9.90 8.54
C VAL A 579 0.42 -10.15 7.12
N GLY A 580 -0.86 -10.45 6.97
CA GLY A 580 -1.54 -10.59 5.69
C GLY A 580 -2.10 -9.28 5.14
N ASN A 581 -2.50 -9.31 3.87
CA ASN A 581 -3.00 -8.13 3.14
C ASN A 581 -4.39 -7.65 3.62
N GLN A 582 -5.18 -8.51 4.24
CA GLN A 582 -6.52 -8.18 4.74
C GLN A 582 -6.53 -8.05 6.27
N PRO A 583 -7.29 -7.09 6.82
CA PRO A 583 -7.40 -6.97 8.26
C PRO A 583 -8.10 -8.18 8.89
N ALA A 584 -7.49 -8.75 9.92
CA ALA A 584 -8.13 -9.73 10.79
C ALA A 584 -9.22 -9.08 11.65
N VAL A 585 -9.02 -7.83 12.10
CA VAL A 585 -9.97 -7.06 12.92
C VAL A 585 -10.61 -5.98 12.05
N SER A 586 -11.93 -6.02 11.88
CA SER A 586 -12.63 -4.92 11.18
C SER A 586 -12.58 -3.62 11.98
N SER A 587 -12.67 -2.47 11.29
CA SER A 587 -12.77 -1.15 11.93
C SER A 587 -13.95 -1.13 12.93
N ASN A 588 -15.12 -1.61 12.52
CA ASN A 588 -16.32 -1.68 13.37
C ASN A 588 -16.12 -2.54 14.63
N SER A 589 -15.41 -3.67 14.52
CA SER A 589 -15.09 -4.51 15.69
C SER A 589 -14.18 -3.78 16.66
N PHE A 590 -13.15 -3.09 16.15
CA PHE A 590 -12.25 -2.27 16.96
C PHE A 590 -13.01 -1.14 17.68
N LEU A 591 -13.86 -0.41 16.96
CA LEU A 591 -14.72 0.63 17.54
C LEU A 591 -15.64 0.06 18.63
N THR A 592 -16.22 -1.13 18.40
CA THR A 592 -17.04 -1.81 19.41
C THR A 592 -16.26 -2.18 20.67
N PHE A 593 -14.98 -2.54 20.54
CA PHE A 593 -14.12 -2.85 21.68
C PHE A 593 -13.70 -1.58 22.41
N ALA A 594 -13.25 -0.55 21.70
CA ALA A 594 -12.95 0.76 22.25
C ALA A 594 -14.14 1.31 23.06
N LYS A 595 -15.37 1.16 22.54
CA LYS A 595 -16.59 1.55 23.23
C LYS A 595 -16.74 0.96 24.63
N LYS A 596 -16.34 -0.28 24.83
CA LYS A 596 -16.45 -0.97 26.13
C LYS A 596 -15.37 -0.55 27.13
N ASN A 597 -14.45 0.30 26.71
CA ASN A 597 -13.30 0.72 27.52
C ASN A 597 -13.29 2.25 27.80
N TYR A 598 -14.38 2.98 27.52
CA TYR A 598 -14.52 4.39 27.88
C TYR A 598 -14.67 4.59 29.39
N GLY A 599 -13.96 5.58 29.94
CA GLY A 599 -14.00 5.87 31.38
C GLY A 599 -13.40 4.76 32.26
N LEU A 600 -12.56 3.88 31.69
CA LEU A 600 -11.82 2.90 32.49
C LEU A 600 -10.63 3.55 33.20
N ASP A 601 -10.41 3.08 34.43
CA ASP A 601 -9.34 3.49 35.33
C ASP A 601 -7.92 3.20 34.76
N PRO A 602 -6.94 4.04 35.12
CA PRO A 602 -7.11 5.24 35.93
C PRO A 602 -7.72 6.39 35.08
N PRO A 603 -8.73 7.12 35.59
CA PRO A 603 -9.12 8.39 35.02
C PRO A 603 -8.18 9.44 35.63
N ASP A 604 -7.15 9.75 34.84
CA ASP A 604 -6.13 10.80 35.08
C ASP A 604 -5.15 10.53 36.25
#